data_AF-A0A8X8X6Y0-F1
#
_entry.id   AF-A0A8X8X6Y0-F1
#
_cell.length_a   1.000
_cell.length_b   1.000
_cell.length_c   1.000
_cell.angle_alpha   90.00
_cell.angle_beta   90.00
_cell.angle_gamma   90.00
#
_symmetry.space_group_name_H-M   'P 1'
#
loop_
_entity.id
_entity.type
_entity.pdbx_description
1 polymer ?
#
loop_
_entity_poly.entity_id
_entity_poly.type
_entity_poly.pdbx_seq_one_letter_code
_entity_poly.pdbx_strand_id
1 'polypeptide(L)'
;MEAAAMEADLNNSAVGSDPKPLVLECSSIFVEPMKWMEALEEGCVGDKLQCIGCKARLGSFNWAGINPAFQLHKSRLDECHY
;
A
#
# COMPACT_ATOMS: atom_id res chain seq x y z
N MET A 1 -6.89 23.76 36.06
CA MET A 1 -7.62 22.70 35.34
C MET A 1 -8.83 23.35 34.69
N GLU A 2 -8.62 23.93 33.52
CA GLU A 2 -9.71 24.43 32.69
C GLU A 2 -10.23 23.27 31.84
N ALA A 3 -11.53 23.03 31.92
CA ALA A 3 -12.27 22.27 30.93
C ALA A 3 -13.56 23.06 30.68
N ALA A 4 -13.51 23.99 29.74
CA ALA A 4 -14.70 24.60 29.16
C ALA A 4 -14.94 23.94 27.81
N ALA A 5 -16.02 23.16 27.73
CA ALA A 5 -16.49 22.53 26.50
C ALA A 5 -16.89 23.62 25.50
N MET A 6 -16.41 23.48 24.26
CA MET A 6 -16.90 24.26 23.13
C MET A 6 -18.17 23.58 22.59
N GLU A 7 -19.33 24.16 22.90
CA GLU A 7 -20.60 23.82 22.26
C GLU A 7 -20.59 24.41 20.83
N ALA A 8 -20.74 23.57 19.81
CA ALA A 8 -20.87 24.02 18.42
C ALA A 8 -22.33 23.92 17.99
N ASP A 9 -22.90 25.09 17.68
CA ASP A 9 -24.29 25.31 17.31
C ASP A 9 -24.79 24.43 16.15
N LEU A 10 -25.87 23.70 16.45
CA LEU A 10 -26.63 22.87 15.52
C LEU A 10 -27.64 23.73 14.74
N ASN A 11 -27.21 24.57 13.79
CA ASN A 11 -28.08 24.95 12.66
C ASN A 11 -27.27 25.45 11.45
N ASN A 12 -27.28 24.68 10.36
CA ASN A 12 -27.56 25.18 9.02
C ASN A 12 -27.80 23.97 8.10
N SER A 13 -29.02 23.89 7.56
CA SER A 13 -29.45 22.80 6.71
C SER A 13 -28.77 22.93 5.35
N ALA A 14 -27.69 22.16 5.13
CA ALA A 14 -27.19 21.84 3.81
C ALA A 14 -27.57 20.38 3.51
N VAL A 15 -28.36 20.27 2.45
CA VAL A 15 -28.83 19.08 1.74
C VAL A 15 -28.01 17.80 1.98
N GLY A 16 -28.72 16.70 2.24
CA GLY A 16 -28.17 15.41 2.62
C GLY A 16 -26.94 15.00 1.82
N SER A 17 -25.83 14.81 2.52
CA SER A 17 -24.68 14.11 1.99
C SER A 17 -24.44 12.90 2.85
N ASP A 18 -24.89 11.73 2.37
CA ASP A 18 -24.38 10.47 2.89
C ASP A 18 -22.84 10.54 2.94
N PRO A 19 -22.20 10.16 4.06
CA PRO A 19 -20.76 10.02 4.08
C PRO A 19 -20.42 8.88 3.11
N LYS A 20 -19.87 9.25 1.95
CA LYS A 20 -19.22 8.33 1.03
C LYS A 20 -18.27 7.49 1.89
N PRO A 21 -18.38 6.15 1.92
CA PRO A 21 -17.45 5.33 2.66
C PRO A 21 -16.04 5.73 2.24
N LEU A 22 -15.20 6.11 3.18
CA LEU A 22 -13.78 6.34 2.91
C LEU A 22 -13.17 4.96 2.63
N VAL A 23 -13.30 4.49 1.39
CA VAL A 23 -12.72 3.22 0.97
C VAL A 23 -11.21 3.44 1.00
N LEU A 24 -10.57 2.92 2.04
CA LEU A 24 -9.12 2.93 2.18
C LEU A 24 -8.56 1.86 1.24
N GLU A 25 -8.28 2.26 0.00
CA GLU A 25 -7.63 1.38 -0.95
C GLU A 25 -6.16 1.18 -0.57
N CYS A 26 -5.77 -0.09 -0.40
CA CYS A 26 -4.35 -0.43 -0.24
C CYS A 26 -3.57 0.00 -1.49
N SER A 27 -2.54 0.82 -1.28
CA SER A 27 -1.64 1.32 -2.35
C SER A 27 -0.61 0.29 -2.83
N SER A 28 -0.53 -0.86 -2.14
CA SER A 28 0.41 -1.92 -2.44
C SER A 28 -0.27 -3.28 -2.43
N ILE A 29 0.29 -4.21 -3.19
CA ILE A 29 -0.06 -5.63 -3.17
C ILE A 29 1.14 -6.42 -2.63
N PHE A 30 0.84 -7.56 -1.98
CA PHE A 30 1.85 -8.48 -1.47
C PHE A 30 1.70 -9.80 -2.19
N VAL A 31 2.78 -10.25 -2.82
CA VAL A 31 2.79 -11.50 -3.57
C VAL A 31 3.80 -12.46 -2.97
N GLU A 32 3.45 -13.74 -2.96
CA GLU A 32 4.38 -14.79 -2.58
C GLU A 32 5.55 -14.87 -3.58
N PRO A 33 6.74 -15.29 -3.12
CA PRO A 33 7.88 -15.49 -3.98
C PRO A 33 7.59 -16.47 -5.12
N MET A 34 7.98 -16.10 -6.34
CA MET A 34 7.94 -16.98 -7.51
C MET A 34 9.35 -17.44 -7.87
N LYS A 35 9.50 -18.62 -8.49
CA LYS A 35 10.80 -19.21 -8.89
C LYS A 35 11.74 -18.29 -9.67
N TRP A 36 11.19 -17.37 -10.47
CA TRP A 36 11.99 -16.41 -11.22
C TRP A 36 12.54 -15.28 -10.34
N MET A 37 11.90 -14.99 -9.21
CA MET A 37 12.35 -14.04 -8.20
C MET A 37 13.39 -14.64 -7.26
N GLU A 38 13.42 -15.97 -7.10
CA GLU A 38 14.44 -16.67 -6.29
C GLU A 38 15.87 -16.41 -6.79
N ALA A 39 16.03 -16.16 -8.10
CA ALA A 39 17.32 -15.80 -8.68
C ALA A 39 17.87 -14.43 -8.22
N LEU A 40 17.05 -13.59 -7.57
CA LEU A 40 17.50 -12.33 -6.94
C LEU A 40 18.06 -12.53 -5.52
N GLU A 41 18.00 -13.75 -4.96
CA GLU A 41 18.10 -14.00 -3.51
C GLU A 41 19.50 -14.32 -2.96
N GLU A 42 20.53 -14.49 -3.79
CA GLU A 42 21.82 -14.99 -3.28
C GLU A 42 22.52 -13.98 -2.34
N GLY A 43 22.24 -14.09 -1.03
CA GLY A 43 22.88 -13.37 0.07
C GLY A 43 22.11 -12.17 0.66
N CYS A 44 20.95 -11.78 0.12
CA CYS A 44 20.23 -10.58 0.57
C CYS A 44 18.95 -10.89 1.36
N VAL A 45 18.87 -10.38 2.61
CA VAL A 45 17.68 -10.52 3.47
C VAL A 45 16.56 -9.54 3.09
N GLY A 46 16.83 -8.47 2.35
CA GLY A 46 15.81 -7.55 1.86
C GLY A 46 16.42 -6.47 0.98
N ASP A 47 15.74 -6.14 -0.13
CA ASP A 47 16.17 -5.07 -1.04
C ASP A 47 14.98 -4.50 -1.85
N LYS A 48 15.24 -3.48 -2.67
CA LYS A 48 14.31 -2.92 -3.64
C LYS A 48 14.08 -3.88 -4.79
N LEU A 49 12.83 -4.01 -5.21
CA LEU A 49 12.49 -4.70 -6.44
C LEU A 49 12.51 -3.71 -7.60
N GLN A 50 13.30 -4.02 -8.63
CA GLN A 50 13.42 -3.19 -9.84
C GLN A 50 12.97 -3.96 -11.08
N CYS A 51 12.37 -3.24 -12.01
CA CYS A 51 12.09 -3.78 -13.33
C CYS A 51 13.40 -4.17 -14.03
N ILE A 52 13.45 -5.37 -14.61
CA ILE A 52 14.64 -5.88 -15.31
C ILE A 52 14.99 -4.98 -16.52
N GLY A 53 13.97 -4.50 -17.25
CA GLY A 53 14.14 -3.68 -18.44
C GLY A 53 14.50 -2.22 -18.13
N CYS A 54 13.66 -1.49 -17.39
CA CYS A 54 13.83 -0.05 -17.20
C CYS A 54 14.53 0.35 -15.90
N LYS A 55 14.85 -0.60 -15.01
CA LYS A 55 15.47 -0.38 -13.69
C LYS A 55 14.64 0.51 -12.74
N ALA A 56 13.42 0.88 -13.10
CA ALA A 56 12.51 1.60 -12.21
C ALA A 56 12.15 0.75 -10.99
N ARG A 57 11.95 1.41 -9.84
CA ARG A 57 11.55 0.74 -8.60
C ARG A 57 10.07 0.38 -8.64
N LEU A 58 9.78 -0.91 -8.52
CA LEU A 58 8.43 -1.47 -8.46
C LEU A 58 7.97 -1.68 -7.02
N GLY A 59 8.91 -1.93 -6.10
CA GLY A 59 8.61 -2.20 -4.70
C GLY A 59 9.82 -2.65 -3.89
N SER A 60 9.64 -3.64 -3.02
CA SER A 60 10.68 -4.20 -2.14
C SER A 60 10.31 -5.57 -1.59
N PHE A 61 11.30 -6.31 -1.09
CA PHE A 61 11.10 -7.57 -0.38
C PHE A 61 11.84 -7.57 0.97
N ASN A 62 11.37 -8.41 1.90
CA ASN A 62 12.03 -8.62 3.19
C ASN A 62 11.81 -10.06 3.68
N TRP A 63 12.91 -10.79 3.83
CA TRP A 63 13.00 -12.18 4.29
C TRP A 63 13.18 -12.33 5.79
N ALA A 64 13.41 -11.23 6.52
CA ALA A 64 13.56 -11.27 7.98
C ALA A 64 12.24 -11.59 8.72
N GLY A 65 11.12 -11.72 8.02
CA GLY A 65 9.78 -11.93 8.59
C GLY A 65 9.27 -13.37 8.50
N ILE A 66 8.22 -13.67 9.27
CA ILE A 66 7.59 -15.01 9.33
C ILE A 66 6.97 -15.40 7.97
N ASN A 67 6.39 -14.43 7.25
CA ASN A 67 5.80 -14.62 5.93
C ASN A 67 6.52 -13.70 4.94
N PRO A 68 7.58 -14.17 4.29
CA PRO A 68 8.27 -13.36 3.31
C PRO A 68 7.36 -13.08 2.11
N ALA A 69 7.39 -11.84 1.66
CA ALA A 69 6.57 -11.39 0.54
C ALA A 69 7.27 -10.27 -0.22
N PHE A 70 6.94 -10.16 -1.50
CA PHE A 70 7.27 -9.01 -2.31
C PHE A 70 6.15 -7.99 -2.19
N GLN A 71 6.49 -6.79 -1.72
CA GLN A 71 5.63 -5.63 -1.80
C GLN A 71 5.77 -4.99 -3.18
N LEU A 72 4.64 -4.73 -3.84
CA LEU A 72 4.58 -4.01 -5.11
C LEU A 72 3.67 -2.79 -4.99
N HIS A 73 4.11 -1.65 -5.51
CA HIS A 73 3.30 -0.43 -5.50
C HIS A 73 2.37 -0.37 -6.70
N LYS A 74 1.06 -0.23 -6.45
CA LYS A 74 0.04 -0.12 -7.50
C LYS A 74 0.26 1.10 -8.41
N SER A 75 0.85 2.18 -7.89
CA SER A 75 1.17 3.38 -8.69
C SER A 75 2.29 3.18 -9.73
N ARG A 76 2.92 1.99 -9.76
CA ARG A 76 4.03 1.66 -10.66
C ARG A 76 3.70 0.48 -11.58
N LEU A 77 2.50 -0.09 -11.48
CA LEU A 77 2.08 -1.30 -12.18
C LEU A 77 0.65 -1.14 -12.68
N ASP A 78 0.35 -1.70 -13.84
CA ASP A 78 -1.00 -1.79 -14.38
C ASP A 78 -1.56 -3.20 -14.14
N GLU A 79 -2.88 -3.29 -13.91
CA GLU A 79 -3.59 -4.56 -13.77
C GLU A 79 -4.14 -4.99 -15.14
N CYS A 80 -3.75 -6.19 -15.62
CA CYS A 80 -4.30 -6.77 -16.84
C CYS A 80 -5.48 -7.69 -16.49
N HIS A 81 -6.69 -7.30 -16.88
CA HIS A 81 -7.88 -8.16 -16.80
C HIS A 81 -8.10 -8.84 -18.16
N TYR A 82 -8.07 -10.17 -18.19
CA TYR A 82 -8.37 -10.98 -19.39
C TYR A 82 -9.81 -11.51 -19.36
#